data_AF-A0AAD6P4F0-F1
#
_entry.id   AF-A0AAD6P4F0-F1
#
_cell.length_a   1.000
_cell.length_b   1.000
_cell.length_c   1.000
_cell.angle_alpha   90.00
_cell.angle_beta   90.00
_cell.angle_gamma   90.00
#
_symmetry.space_group_name_H-M   'P 1'
#
loop_
_entity.id
_entity.type
_entity.pdbx_description
1 polymer ?
#
loop_
_entity_poly.entity_id
_entity_poly.type
_entity_poly.pdbx_seq_one_letter_code
_entity_poly.pdbx_strand_id
1 'polypeptide(L)'
;MYRDITILWGDIKRNMGAMDLEVSRDLYEVLHMNFLRGGYFERAMEVIGYMKERNMYCDKWMYKDEFLRLHKNLYWSLKASETRTEAQSKRLEYVKAFRKWVGID
;
A
#
# COMPACT_ATOMS: atom_id res chain seq x y z
N MET A 1 -15.96 0.51 4.27
CA MET A 1 -14.81 0.09 5.09
C MET A 1 -13.48 0.56 4.51
N TYR A 2 -12.92 -0.02 3.43
CA TYR A 2 -11.60 0.43 2.94
C TYR A 2 -11.61 1.84 2.30
N ARG A 3 -12.73 2.27 1.69
CA ARG A 3 -12.89 3.64 1.20
C ARG A 3 -12.77 4.67 2.33
N ASP A 4 -13.34 4.39 3.49
CA ASP A 4 -13.29 5.29 4.65
C ASP A 4 -11.84 5.44 5.14
N ILE A 5 -11.07 4.34 5.08
CA ILE A 5 -9.62 4.37 5.35
C ILE A 5 -8.86 5.24 4.34
N THR A 6 -9.24 5.24 3.05
CA THR A 6 -8.61 6.13 2.06
C THR A 6 -8.90 7.61 2.33
N ILE A 7 -10.10 7.93 2.83
CA ILE A 7 -10.48 9.29 3.23
C ILE A 7 -9.66 9.70 4.46
N LEU A 8 -9.64 8.87 5.50
CA LEU A 8 -8.87 9.09 6.72
C LEU A 8 -7.39 9.34 6.41
N TRP A 9 -6.77 8.54 5.52
CA TRP A 9 -5.38 8.76 5.12
C TRP A 9 -5.18 10.09 4.41
N GLY A 10 -6.13 10.51 3.58
CA GLY A 10 -6.13 11.84 2.98
C GLY A 10 -6.14 12.94 4.04
N ASP A 11 -6.92 12.78 5.11
CA ASP A 11 -7.04 13.76 6.20
C ASP A 11 -5.77 13.81 7.04
N ILE A 12 -5.22 12.64 7.39
CA ILE A 12 -3.94 12.50 8.10
C ILE A 12 -2.83 13.24 7.34
N LYS A 13 -2.69 13.01 6.02
CA LYS A 13 -1.67 13.68 5.21
C LYS A 13 -1.81 15.20 5.21
N ARG A 14 -3.05 15.73 5.14
CA ARG A 14 -3.29 17.17 5.19
C ARG A 14 -2.86 17.76 6.54
N ASN A 15 -3.12 17.04 7.63
CA ASN A 15 -2.77 17.48 8.98
C ASN A 15 -1.27 17.34 9.30
N MET A 16 -0.57 16.35 8.73
CA MET A 16 0.90 16.24 8.83
C MET A 16 1.60 17.52 8.36
N GLY A 17 1.19 18.08 7.22
CA GLY A 17 1.80 19.31 6.69
C GLY A 17 1.38 20.57 7.44
N ALA A 18 0.16 20.62 7.97
CA ALA A 18 -0.40 21.82 8.60
C ALA A 18 -0.07 21.96 10.09
N MET A 19 0.11 20.85 10.81
CA MET A 19 0.16 20.85 12.28
C MET A 19 1.43 20.19 12.85
N ASP A 20 2.42 19.88 12.01
CA ASP A 20 3.60 19.08 12.39
C ASP A 20 3.21 17.78 13.11
N LEU A 21 2.12 17.15 12.63
CA LEU A 21 1.57 15.95 13.25
C LEU A 21 2.54 14.77 13.05
N GLU A 22 3.09 14.28 14.16
CA GLU A 22 3.82 13.03 14.18
C GLU A 22 2.85 11.84 14.26
N VAL A 23 2.91 10.96 13.26
CA VAL A 23 2.09 9.74 13.23
C VAL A 23 2.88 8.55 13.73
N SER A 24 2.29 7.80 14.66
CA SER A 24 2.90 6.61 15.22
C SER A 24 3.08 5.50 14.18
N ARG A 25 4.09 4.65 14.40
CA ARG A 25 4.33 3.47 13.57
C ARG A 25 3.10 2.55 13.51
N ASP A 26 2.41 2.36 14.63
CA ASP A 26 1.23 1.49 14.72
C ASP A 26 0.07 2.00 13.83
N LEU A 27 -0.12 3.31 13.75
CA LEU A 27 -1.13 3.87 12.85
C LEU A 27 -0.76 3.64 11.38
N TYR A 28 0.51 3.81 11.01
CA TYR A 28 0.97 3.47 9.66
C TYR A 28 0.79 1.98 9.34
N GLU A 29 1.08 1.09 10.29
CA GLU A 29 0.92 -0.35 10.13
C GLU A 29 -0.56 -0.74 9.90
N VAL A 30 -1.48 -0.15 10.69
CA VAL A 30 -2.92 -0.34 10.51
C VAL A 30 -3.39 0.19 9.15
N LEU A 31 -2.94 1.37 8.74
CA LEU A 31 -3.27 1.93 7.42
C LEU A 31 -2.77 1.04 6.29
N HIS A 32 -1.51 0.60 6.38
CA HIS A 32 -0.88 -0.25 5.38
C HIS A 32 -1.63 -1.58 5.24
N MET A 33 -1.92 -2.27 6.35
CA MET A 33 -2.67 -3.53 6.34
C MET A 33 -4.06 -3.36 5.73
N ASN A 34 -4.77 -2.27 6.04
CA ASN A 34 -6.08 -1.99 5.45
C ASN A 34 -5.98 -1.71 3.94
N PHE A 35 -4.97 -0.95 3.48
CA PHE A 35 -4.76 -0.73 2.05
C PHE A 35 -4.39 -2.00 1.30
N LEU A 36 -3.53 -2.83 1.89
CA LEU A 36 -3.18 -4.11 1.32
C LEU A 36 -4.42 -5.00 1.21
N ARG A 37 -5.21 -5.14 2.29
CA ARG A 37 -6.46 -5.91 2.28
C ARG A 37 -7.48 -5.41 1.26
N GLY A 38 -7.60 -4.09 1.10
CA GLY A 38 -8.47 -3.46 0.10
C GLY A 38 -7.91 -3.44 -1.32
N GLY A 39 -6.66 -3.85 -1.53
CA GLY A 39 -6.01 -3.83 -2.84
C GLY A 39 -5.66 -2.42 -3.36
N TYR A 40 -5.54 -1.45 -2.47
CA TYR A 40 -5.16 -0.06 -2.74
C TYR A 40 -3.63 0.10 -2.76
N PHE A 41 -2.96 -0.56 -3.70
CA PHE A 41 -1.50 -0.66 -3.75
C PHE A 41 -0.79 0.70 -3.87
N GLU A 42 -1.38 1.68 -4.55
CA GLU A 42 -0.85 3.05 -4.57
C GLU A 42 -0.72 3.63 -3.16
N ARG A 43 -1.77 3.51 -2.34
CA ARG A 43 -1.77 4.01 -0.96
C ARG A 43 -0.89 3.19 -0.05
N ALA A 44 -0.81 1.87 -0.25
CA ALA A 44 0.11 1.01 0.49
C ALA A 44 1.58 1.45 0.25
N MET A 45 1.94 1.72 -1.01
CA MET A 45 3.28 2.22 -1.36
C MET A 45 3.54 3.62 -0.81
N GLU A 46 2.54 4.51 -0.80
CA GLU A 46 2.67 5.82 -0.12
C GLU A 46 3.02 5.63 1.36
N VAL A 47 2.27 4.80 2.10
CA VAL A 47 2.53 4.55 3.53
C VAL A 47 3.94 4.01 3.77
N ILE A 48 4.39 3.04 2.95
CA ILE A 48 5.78 2.54 3.00
C ILE A 48 6.79 3.69 2.81
N GLY A 49 6.53 4.62 1.90
CA GLY A 49 7.35 5.80 1.68
C GLY A 49 7.50 6.66 2.94
N TYR A 50 6.38 7.03 3.55
CA TYR A 50 6.37 7.80 4.80
C TYR A 50 7.09 7.10 5.95
N MET A 51 6.87 5.78 6.12
CA MET A 51 7.56 5.00 7.15
C MET A 51 9.07 4.99 6.90
N LYS A 52 9.51 4.83 5.64
CA LYS A 52 10.92 4.81 5.26
C LYS A 52 11.59 6.16 5.51
N GLU A 53 10.95 7.26 5.11
CA GLU A 53 11.46 8.63 5.33
C GLU A 53 11.69 8.94 6.81
N ARG A 54 10.86 8.35 7.69
CA ARG A 54 10.95 8.48 9.15
C ARG A 54 11.79 7.40 9.82
N ASN A 55 12.53 6.59 9.06
CA ASN A 55 13.33 5.46 9.55
C ASN A 55 12.55 4.47 10.43
N MET A 56 11.25 4.28 10.15
CA MET A 56 10.42 3.34 10.87
C MET A 56 10.62 1.91 10.35
N TYR A 57 10.58 0.95 11.25
CA TYR A 57 10.56 -0.47 10.89
C TYR A 57 9.27 -0.83 10.16
N CYS A 58 9.39 -1.56 9.05
CA CYS A 58 8.28 -2.14 8.31
C CYS A 58 8.40 -3.66 8.31
N ASP A 59 7.38 -4.36 8.82
CA ASP A 59 7.35 -5.83 8.78
C ASP A 59 7.03 -6.35 7.38
N LYS A 60 8.06 -6.44 6.54
CA LYS A 60 7.94 -6.94 5.17
C LYS A 60 7.39 -8.35 5.09
N TRP A 61 7.68 -9.19 6.10
CA TRP A 61 7.27 -10.60 6.08
C TRP A 61 5.76 -10.72 6.30
N MET A 62 5.22 -9.98 7.28
CA MET A 62 3.77 -9.90 7.49
C MET A 62 3.03 -9.39 6.25
N TYR A 63 3.55 -8.33 5.61
CA TYR A 63 2.93 -7.79 4.40
C TYR A 63 3.06 -8.72 3.18
N LYS A 64 4.15 -9.49 3.09
CA LYS A 64 4.33 -10.52 2.07
C LYS A 64 3.28 -11.61 2.20
N ASP A 65 3.11 -12.13 3.42
CA ASP A 65 2.14 -13.18 3.71
C ASP A 65 0.71 -12.74 3.38
N GLU A 66 0.32 -11.55 3.84
CA GLU A 66 -1.01 -11.00 3.59
C GLU A 66 -1.27 -10.75 2.09
N PHE A 67 -0.26 -10.32 1.34
CA PHE A 67 -0.35 -10.22 -0.12
C PHE A 67 -0.57 -11.58 -0.78
N LEU A 68 0.23 -12.58 -0.41
CA LEU A 68 0.13 -13.91 -1.00
C LEU A 68 -1.23 -14.54 -0.71
N ARG A 69 -1.77 -14.31 0.49
CA ARG A 69 -3.08 -14.80 0.92
C ARG A 69 -4.24 -14.21 0.12
N LEU A 70 -4.20 -12.91 -0.19
CA LEU A 70 -5.34 -12.20 -0.76
C LEU A 70 -5.24 -11.97 -2.28
N HIS A 71 -4.03 -11.77 -2.79
CA HIS A 71 -3.81 -11.16 -4.11
C HIS A 71 -3.03 -12.03 -5.07
N LYS A 72 -2.36 -13.10 -4.60
CA LYS A 72 -1.51 -13.96 -5.43
C LYS A 72 -2.20 -14.40 -6.70
N ASN A 73 -3.39 -14.98 -6.61
CA ASN A 73 -4.08 -15.57 -7.76
C ASN A 73 -4.43 -14.52 -8.81
N LEU A 74 -4.83 -13.31 -8.38
CA LEU A 74 -5.18 -12.23 -9.28
C LEU A 74 -3.96 -11.71 -10.05
N TYR A 75 -2.79 -11.66 -9.41
CA TYR A 75 -1.58 -11.04 -9.98
C TYR A 75 -0.50 -12.01 -10.42
N TRP A 76 -0.77 -13.32 -10.36
CA TRP A 76 0.17 -14.34 -10.80
C TRP A 76 0.38 -14.29 -12.32
N SER A 77 -0.71 -14.18 -13.09
CA SER A 77 -0.67 -14.20 -14.55
C SER A 77 -0.98 -12.86 -15.21
N LEU A 78 -1.42 -11.85 -14.45
CA LEU A 78 -1.92 -10.61 -15.00
C LEU A 78 -0.81 -9.81 -15.70
N LYS A 79 -0.89 -9.74 -17.03
CA LYS A 79 0.04 -8.99 -17.88
C LYS A 79 -0.46 -7.56 -18.10
N ALA A 80 0.47 -6.65 -18.40
CA ALA A 80 0.13 -5.28 -18.77
C ALA A 80 -0.72 -5.19 -20.06
N SER A 81 -0.64 -6.19 -20.94
CA SER A 81 -1.50 -6.29 -22.13
C SER A 81 -2.96 -6.63 -21.80
N GLU A 82 -3.26 -7.09 -20.58
CA GLU A 82 -4.59 -7.53 -20.16
C GLU A 82 -5.35 -6.43 -19.41
N THR A 83 -4.70 -5.31 -19.10
CA THR A 83 -5.34 -4.15 -18.47
C THR A 83 -6.14 -3.37 -19.51
N ARG A 84 -7.42 -3.10 -19.21
CA ARG A 84 -8.36 -2.45 -20.13
C ARG A 84 -8.48 -0.95 -19.93
N THR A 85 -8.02 -0.45 -18.79
CA THR A 85 -8.10 0.96 -18.42
C THR A 85 -6.78 1.44 -17.84
N GLU A 86 -6.51 2.74 -17.98
CA GLU A 86 -5.34 3.38 -17.39
C GLU A 86 -5.25 3.16 -15.87
N ALA A 87 -6.39 3.22 -15.17
CA ALA A 87 -6.45 2.93 -13.74
C ALA A 87 -6.00 1.51 -13.39
N GLN A 88 -6.35 0.51 -14.23
CA GLN A 88 -5.90 -0.86 -14.05
C GLN A 88 -4.40 -0.99 -14.33
N SER A 89 -3.88 -0.34 -15.37
CA SER A 89 -2.45 -0.29 -15.68
C SER A 89 -1.64 0.30 -14.53
N LYS A 90 -2.07 1.47 -14.02
CA LYS A 90 -1.41 2.14 -12.90
C LYS A 90 -1.44 1.29 -11.62
N ARG A 91 -2.56 0.64 -11.33
CA ARG A 91 -2.66 -0.31 -10.20
C ARG A 91 -1.66 -1.46 -10.34
N LEU A 92 -1.50 -2.02 -11.54
CA LEU A 92 -0.55 -3.10 -11.80
C LEU A 92 0.90 -2.64 -11.58
N GLU A 93 1.26 -1.41 -11.92
CA GLU A 93 2.58 -0.85 -11.63
C GLU A 93 2.86 -0.79 -10.13
N TYR A 94 1.91 -0.31 -9.33
CA TYR A 94 2.06 -0.30 -7.87
C TYR A 94 2.14 -1.71 -7.27
N VAL A 95 1.40 -2.68 -7.83
CA VAL A 95 1.51 -4.08 -7.41
C VAL A 95 2.91 -4.63 -7.69
N LYS A 96 3.48 -4.34 -8.87
CA LYS A 96 4.85 -4.75 -9.21
C LYS A 96 5.86 -4.11 -8.27
N ALA A 97 5.70 -2.81 -7.98
CA ALA A 97 6.55 -2.10 -7.02
C ALA A 97 6.47 -2.73 -5.62
N PHE A 98 5.25 -3.06 -5.17
CA PHE A 98 5.03 -3.74 -3.90
C PHE A 98 5.69 -5.12 -3.86
N ARG A 99 5.45 -5.98 -4.87
CA ARG A 99 6.06 -7.31 -4.99
C ARG A 99 7.59 -7.25 -4.89
N LYS A 100 8.20 -6.31 -5.63
CA LYS A 100 9.64 -6.07 -5.55
C LYS A 100 10.08 -5.66 -4.14
N TRP A 101 9.32 -4.81 -3.46
CA TRP A 101 9.65 -4.33 -2.12
C TRP A 101 9.60 -5.44 -1.04
N VAL A 102 8.66 -6.38 -1.14
CA VAL A 102 8.54 -7.57 -0.26
C VAL A 102 9.34 -8.80 -0.74
N GLY A 103 10.06 -8.72 -1.86
CA GLY A 103 10.84 -9.83 -2.40
C GLY A 103 9.98 -11.00 -2.89
N ILE A 104 8.97 -10.70 -3.71
CA ILE A 104 8.20 -11.67 -4.49
C ILE A 104 8.62 -11.51 -5.96
N ASP A 105 9.19 -12.57 -6.53
CA ASP A 105 9.53 -12.66 -7.96
C ASP A 105 8.28 -12.86 -8.83
#